data_AF-A0A3S0JET8-F1
#
_entry.id   AF-A0A3S0JET8-F1
#
_cell.length_a   1.000
_cell.length_b   1.000
_cell.length_c   1.000
_cell.angle_alpha   90.00
_cell.angle_beta   90.00
_cell.angle_gamma   90.00
#
_symmetry.space_group_name_H-M   'P 1'
#
loop_
_entity.id
_entity.type
_entity.pdbx_description
1 polymer ?
#
loop_
_entity_poly.entity_id
_entity_poly.type
_entity_poly.pdbx_seq_one_letter_code
_entity_poly.pdbx_strand_id
1 'polypeptide(L)'
;MDNQIQKNLEDILPEDIARTFESAYHVIKGDNEHVEDLLRHGGALLRKASQRLTPTQLVLGIAVLAAGAVFVLAKYSDQIQDAIEDFTDGEDDKQPAPAAK
;
A
#
# COMPACT_ATOMS: atom_id res chain seq x y z
N MET A 1 19.49 -11.69 19.12
CA MET A 1 19.13 -12.46 17.90
C MET A 1 18.70 -11.50 16.78
N ASP A 2 19.22 -10.27 16.80
CA ASP A 2 18.71 -9.12 16.05
C ASP A 2 19.41 -8.94 14.69
N ASN A 3 20.63 -9.49 14.58
CA ASN A 3 21.47 -9.37 13.39
C ASN A 3 20.94 -10.13 12.17
N GLN A 4 20.05 -11.13 12.36
CA GLN A 4 19.48 -11.87 11.23
C GLN A 4 18.31 -11.13 10.56
N ILE A 5 17.55 -10.32 11.31
CA ILE A 5 16.45 -9.54 10.73
C ILE A 5 17.00 -8.40 9.90
N GLN A 6 18.04 -7.69 10.40
CA GLN A 6 18.69 -6.61 9.65
C GLN A 6 19.28 -7.12 8.33
N LYS A 7 19.98 -8.26 8.34
CA LYS A 7 20.54 -8.87 7.12
C LYS A 7 19.51 -9.30 6.08
N ASN A 8 18.32 -9.73 6.52
CA ASN A 8 17.25 -10.12 5.59
C ASN A 8 16.47 -8.91 5.07
N LEU A 9 16.43 -7.80 5.82
CA LEU A 9 15.90 -6.52 5.36
C LEU A 9 16.83 -5.87 4.33
N GLU A 10 18.14 -5.93 4.52
CA GLU A 10 19.15 -5.44 3.57
C GLU A 10 19.10 -6.16 2.21
N ASP A 11 18.65 -7.42 2.19
CA ASP A 11 18.56 -8.25 0.99
C ASP A 11 17.22 -8.07 0.25
N ILE A 12 16.26 -7.36 0.83
CA ILE A 12 15.11 -6.82 0.10
C ILE A 12 15.55 -5.44 -0.39
N LEU A 13 15.81 -5.31 -1.69
CA LEU A 13 16.29 -4.04 -2.24
C LEU A 13 15.26 -2.94 -1.95
N PRO A 14 15.67 -1.84 -1.27
CA PRO A 14 14.76 -0.74 -0.97
C PRO A 14 14.15 -0.15 -2.25
N GLU A 15 14.84 -0.27 -3.39
CA GLU A 15 14.33 0.14 -4.70
C GLU A 15 13.15 -0.70 -5.19
N ASP A 16 13.08 -1.99 -4.85
CA ASP A 16 11.98 -2.88 -5.25
C ASP A 16 10.73 -2.61 -4.43
N ILE A 17 10.92 -2.33 -3.14
CA ILE A 17 9.85 -1.89 -2.24
C ILE A 17 9.30 -0.54 -2.74
N ALA A 18 10.18 0.43 -2.99
CA ALA A 18 9.78 1.77 -3.43
C ALA A 18 8.97 1.73 -4.73
N ARG A 19 9.42 0.97 -5.74
CA ARG A 19 8.67 0.78 -6.99
C ARG A 19 7.32 0.12 -6.78
N THR A 20 7.24 -0.87 -5.90
CA THR A 20 5.95 -1.51 -5.56
C THR A 20 5.02 -0.50 -4.89
N PHE A 21 5.49 0.33 -3.98
CA PHE A 21 4.64 1.36 -3.35
C PHE A 21 4.23 2.45 -4.34
N GLU A 22 5.12 2.87 -5.23
CA GLU A 22 4.84 3.85 -6.28
C GLU A 22 3.79 3.34 -7.27
N SER A 23 3.93 2.11 -7.75
CA SER A 23 2.90 1.45 -8.54
C SER A 23 1.60 1.27 -7.74
N ALA A 24 1.66 0.99 -6.44
CA ALA A 24 0.47 0.81 -5.60
C ALA A 24 -0.33 2.10 -5.56
N TYR A 25 0.39 3.19 -5.32
CA TYR A 25 -0.14 4.52 -5.24
C TYR A 25 -0.78 4.95 -6.56
N HIS A 26 -0.11 4.70 -7.70
CA HIS A 26 -0.67 5.01 -9.03
C HIS A 26 -1.94 4.21 -9.34
N VAL A 27 -1.96 2.91 -9.01
CA VAL A 27 -3.14 2.05 -9.19
C VAL A 27 -4.32 2.50 -8.35
N ILE A 28 -4.08 2.84 -7.08
CA ILE A 28 -5.13 3.36 -6.18
C ILE A 28 -5.66 4.72 -6.67
N LYS A 29 -4.81 5.50 -7.36
CA LYS A 29 -5.17 6.78 -7.99
C LYS A 29 -5.91 6.64 -9.34
N GLY A 30 -6.21 5.41 -9.77
CA GLY A 30 -7.00 5.12 -10.99
C GLY A 30 -6.16 4.81 -12.24
N ASP A 31 -4.83 4.82 -12.14
CA ASP A 31 -3.94 4.46 -13.24
C ASP A 31 -3.70 2.94 -13.26
N ASN A 32 -4.51 2.25 -14.07
CA ASN A 32 -4.47 0.79 -14.19
C ASN A 32 -3.23 0.27 -14.92
N GLU A 33 -2.41 1.14 -15.53
CA GLU A 33 -1.21 0.75 -16.27
C GLU A 33 -0.14 0.14 -15.34
N HIS A 34 -0.17 0.52 -14.07
CA HIS A 34 0.83 0.12 -13.08
C HIS A 34 0.40 -1.12 -12.27
N VAL A 35 -0.79 -1.68 -12.53
CA VAL A 35 -1.33 -2.88 -11.84
C VAL A 35 -0.43 -4.09 -12.08
N GLU A 36 0.02 -4.27 -13.32
CA GLU A 36 0.85 -5.41 -13.68
C GLU A 36 2.22 -5.33 -13.01
N ASP A 37 2.84 -4.14 -12.99
CA ASP A 37 4.09 -3.92 -12.27
C ASP A 37 3.89 -4.08 -10.75
N LEU A 38 2.73 -3.70 -10.23
CA LEU A 38 2.41 -3.88 -8.82
C LEU A 38 2.33 -5.36 -8.42
N LEU A 39 1.62 -6.15 -9.22
CA LEU A 39 1.49 -7.60 -9.03
C LEU A 39 2.83 -8.30 -9.21
N ARG A 40 3.64 -7.85 -10.18
CA ARG A 40 4.93 -8.44 -10.48
C ARG A 40 5.95 -8.18 -9.38
N HIS A 41 6.13 -6.93 -8.98
CA HIS A 41 7.10 -6.54 -7.96
C HIS A 41 6.59 -6.89 -6.55
N GLY A 42 5.30 -6.65 -6.27
CA GLY A 42 4.67 -7.02 -5.00
C GLY A 42 4.61 -8.54 -4.80
N GLY A 43 4.32 -9.31 -5.84
CA GLY A 43 4.34 -10.77 -5.79
C GLY A 43 5.75 -11.33 -5.56
N ALA A 44 6.78 -10.74 -6.18
CA ALA A 44 8.17 -11.11 -5.95
C ALA A 44 8.60 -10.82 -4.50
N LEU A 45 8.22 -9.66 -3.95
CA LEU A 45 8.45 -9.30 -2.56
C LEU A 45 7.74 -10.23 -1.59
N LEU A 46 6.47 -10.55 -1.82
CA LEU A 46 5.70 -11.45 -0.97
C LEU A 46 6.30 -12.85 -0.95
N ARG A 47 6.75 -13.34 -2.12
CA ARG A 47 7.44 -14.61 -2.26
C ARG A 47 8.77 -14.61 -1.52
N LYS A 48 9.55 -13.52 -1.61
CA LYS A 48 10.83 -13.38 -0.90
C LYS A 48 10.62 -13.33 0.61
N ALA A 49 9.60 -12.59 1.08
CA ALA A 49 9.20 -12.55 2.48
C ALA A 49 8.77 -13.93 3.00
N SER A 50 7.95 -14.66 2.24
CA SER A 50 7.51 -16.02 2.59
C SER A 50 8.65 -17.04 2.63
N GLN A 51 9.71 -16.86 1.83
CA GLN A 51 10.85 -17.78 1.79
C GLN A 51 11.95 -17.42 2.80
N ARG A 52 12.09 -16.14 3.16
CA ARG A 52 13.15 -15.63 4.04
C ARG A 52 12.72 -15.46 5.49
N LEU A 53 11.43 -15.23 5.76
CA LEU A 53 10.90 -15.07 7.12
C LEU A 53 10.35 -16.39 7.64
N THR A 54 10.59 -16.66 8.92
CA THR A 54 9.95 -17.79 9.61
C THR A 54 8.45 -17.50 9.83
N PRO A 55 7.58 -18.53 9.92
CA PRO A 55 6.15 -18.32 10.11
C PRO A 55 5.81 -17.42 11.31
N THR A 56 6.55 -17.57 12.42
CA THR A 56 6.39 -16.75 13.61
C THR A 56 6.73 -15.27 13.36
N GLN A 57 7.80 -14.98 12.62
CA GLN A 57 8.18 -13.60 12.28
C GLN A 57 7.18 -12.95 11.33
N LEU A 58 6.60 -13.72 10.41
CA LEU A 58 5.53 -13.25 9.52
C LEU A 58 4.26 -12.89 10.31
N VAL A 59 3.82 -13.77 11.21
CA VAL A 59 2.63 -13.52 12.05
C VAL A 59 2.84 -12.31 12.97
N LEU A 60 4.01 -12.20 13.61
CA LEU A 60 4.35 -11.04 14.42
C LEU A 60 4.46 -9.76 13.57
N GLY A 61 5.03 -9.84 12.38
CA GLY A 61 5.11 -8.72 11.44
C GLY A 61 3.74 -8.19 11.04
N ILE A 62 2.81 -9.08 10.67
CA ILE A 62 1.43 -8.73 10.34
C ILE A 62 0.72 -8.12 11.55
N ALA A 63 0.90 -8.68 12.74
CA ALA A 63 0.30 -8.15 13.97
C ALA A 63 0.78 -6.72 14.27
N VAL A 64 2.08 -6.46 14.13
CA VAL A 64 2.66 -5.13 14.32
C VAL A 64 2.15 -4.15 13.26
N LEU A 65 2.09 -4.57 11.99
CA LEU A 65 1.53 -3.75 10.90
C LEU A 65 0.07 -3.37 11.17
N ALA A 66 -0.76 -4.34 11.58
CA ALA A 66 -2.17 -4.10 11.89
C ALA A 66 -2.34 -3.17 13.09
N ALA A 67 -1.60 -3.40 14.17
CA ALA A 67 -1.64 -2.54 15.35
C ALA A 67 -1.18 -1.10 15.01
N GLY A 68 -0.14 -0.96 14.20
CA GLY A 68 0.35 0.32 13.71
C GLY A 68 -0.70 1.07 12.88
N ALA A 69 -1.38 0.36 11.96
CA ALA A 69 -2.45 0.94 11.16
C ALA A 69 -3.60 1.46 12.03
N VAL A 70 -4.07 0.67 12.99
CA VAL A 70 -5.12 1.10 13.94
C VAL A 70 -4.67 2.30 14.76
N PHE A 71 -3.41 2.31 15.22
CA PHE A 71 -2.87 3.44 15.98
C PHE A 71 -2.81 4.73 15.16
N VAL A 72 -2.36 4.65 13.90
CA VAL A 72 -2.34 5.80 12.99
C VAL A 72 -3.75 6.30 12.73
N LEU A 73 -4.70 5.42 12.42
CA LEU A 73 -6.10 5.79 12.25
C LEU A 73 -6.70 6.42 13.50
N ALA A 74 -6.43 5.88 14.68
CA ALA A 74 -6.93 6.43 15.94
C ALA A 74 -6.28 7.78 16.28
N LYS A 75 -5.03 8.02 15.87
CA LYS A 75 -4.27 9.23 16.18
C LYS A 75 -4.55 10.38 15.21
N TYR A 76 -4.84 10.06 13.96
CA TYR A 76 -5.04 10.97 12.84
C TYR A 76 -6.41 10.79 12.18
N SER A 77 -7.41 10.30 12.92
CA SER A 77 -8.75 9.98 12.39
C SER A 77 -9.34 11.14 11.58
N ASP A 78 -9.21 12.37 12.10
CA ASP A 78 -9.79 13.55 11.47
C ASP A 78 -9.05 13.91 10.17
N GLN A 79 -7.71 13.89 10.18
CA GLN A 79 -6.89 14.19 8.98
C GLN A 79 -7.00 13.09 7.91
N ILE A 80 -7.18 11.84 8.33
CA ILE A 80 -7.34 10.71 7.41
C ILE A 80 -8.76 10.68 6.86
N GLN A 81 -9.79 11.01 7.64
CA GLN A 81 -11.15 11.17 7.11
C GLN A 81 -11.20 12.29 6.08
N ASP A 82 -10.66 13.47 6.37
CA ASP A 82 -10.62 14.59 5.42
C ASP A 82 -9.88 14.22 4.12
N ALA A 83 -8.75 13.48 4.23
CA ALA A 83 -8.02 13.01 3.06
C ALA A 83 -8.80 11.95 2.28
N ILE A 84 -9.44 10.98 2.95
CA ILE A 84 -10.25 9.94 2.28
C ILE A 84 -11.45 10.57 1.58
N GLU A 85 -12.12 11.54 2.21
CA GLU A 85 -13.27 12.24 1.64
C GLU A 85 -12.88 13.01 0.37
N ASP A 86 -11.75 13.74 0.39
CA ASP A 86 -11.14 14.42 -0.77
C ASP A 86 -10.76 13.45 -1.91
N PHE A 87 -10.31 12.23 -1.57
CA PHE A 87 -10.06 11.17 -2.57
C PHE A 87 -11.34 10.57 -3.16
N THR A 88 -12.47 10.59 -2.44
CA THR A 88 -13.74 9.96 -2.86
C THR A 88 -14.74 10.89 -3.53
N ASP A 89 -14.66 12.21 -3.30
CA ASP A 89 -15.59 13.21 -3.88
C ASP A 89 -15.16 13.77 -5.24
N GLY A 90 -14.04 13.29 -5.81
CA GLY A 90 -13.44 13.82 -7.03
C GLY A 90 -14.06 13.39 -8.37
N GLU A 91 -15.20 12.69 -8.40
CA GLU A 91 -15.74 12.06 -9.62
C GLU A 91 -17.21 12.36 -9.99
N ASP A 92 -17.80 13.48 -9.55
CA ASP A 92 -19.22 13.77 -9.87
C ASP A 92 -19.55 15.19 -10.40
N ASP A 93 -18.64 15.80 -11.18
CA ASP A 93 -18.97 17.03 -11.92
C ASP A 93 -18.78 16.88 -13.45
N LYS A 94 -19.62 16.03 -14.05
CA LYS A 94 -20.05 16.22 -15.45
C LYS A 94 -21.55 16.49 -15.49
N GLN A 95 -21.85 17.75 -15.18
CA GLN A 95 -23.09 18.49 -15.39
C GLN A 95 -23.97 17.95 -16.56
N PRO A 96 -25.27 17.69 -16.34
CA PRO A 96 -26.18 17.24 -17.40
C PRO A 96 -26.41 18.38 -18.40
N ALA A 97 -26.08 18.14 -19.67
CA ALA A 97 -26.39 19.07 -20.75
C ALA A 97 -27.93 19.24 -20.87
N PRO A 98 -28.43 20.48 -21.00
CA PRO A 98 -29.87 20.76 -21.00
C PRO A 98 -30.54 20.20 -22.26
N ALA A 99 -31.75 19.69 -22.08
CA ALA A 99 -32.62 19.20 -23.14
C ALA A 99 -32.79 20.25 -24.25
N ALA A 100 -32.41 19.89 -25.47
CA ALA A 100 -32.72 20.66 -26.67
C ALA A 100 -34.06 20.16 -27.25
N LYS A 101 -35.02 21.08 -27.25
CA LYS A 101 -36.36 21.13 -27.90
C LYS A 101 -36.81 19.96 -28.77
#